data_AF-R9ILF6-F1
#
_entry.id   AF-R9ILF6-F1
#
_cell.length_a   1.000
_cell.length_b   1.000
_cell.length_c   1.000
_cell.angle_alpha   90.00
_cell.angle_beta   90.00
_cell.angle_gamma   90.00
#
_symmetry.space_group_name_H-M   'P 1'
#
loop_
_entity.id
_entity.type
_entity.pdbx_description
1 polymer ?
#
loop_
_entity_poly.entity_id
_entity_poly.type
_entity_poly.pdbx_seq_one_letter_code
_entity_poly.pdbx_strand_id
1 'polypeptide(L)'
;MQVEIKIDSSYIDPKVIILTASMTEDVSNIVKKLSQNASQIISGYKDEKIEILEQTDLIRIYANSGKVFAVTNKGEYILRLRLYEIENRLPSNQFIRISNSEIINLKKSIILT
;
A
#
# COMPACT_ATOMS: atom_id res chain seq x y z
N MET A 1 0.55 8.77 23.42
CA MET A 1 1.17 9.69 22.44
C MET A 1 0.49 11.04 22.58
N GLN A 2 1.24 12.11 22.82
CA GLN A 2 0.74 13.49 22.82
C GLN A 2 1.03 14.10 21.45
N VAL A 3 0.06 14.74 20.83
CA VAL A 3 0.19 15.35 19.49
C VAL A 3 0.02 16.86 19.63
N GLU A 4 1.01 17.61 19.16
CA GLU A 4 1.01 19.07 19.13
C GLU A 4 1.03 19.54 17.68
N ILE A 5 0.16 20.50 17.33
CA ILE A 5 0.08 21.10 16.00
C ILE A 5 0.37 22.59 16.14
N LYS A 6 1.42 23.08 15.46
CA LYS A 6 1.73 24.50 15.36
C LYS A 6 1.42 24.98 13.95
N ILE A 7 0.61 26.03 13.85
CA ILE A 7 0.27 26.68 12.58
C ILE A 7 0.96 28.04 12.58
N ASP A 8 1.88 28.23 11.63
CA ASP A 8 2.63 29.46 11.45
C ASP A 8 2.85 29.65 9.94
N SER A 9 2.42 30.80 9.43
CA SER A 9 2.44 31.14 8.00
C SER A 9 3.86 31.30 7.42
N SER A 10 4.89 31.35 8.26
CA SER A 10 6.29 31.38 7.81
C SER A 10 6.79 30.03 7.27
N TYR A 11 6.10 28.92 7.58
CA TYR A 11 6.42 27.61 7.01
C TYR A 11 5.75 27.45 5.63
N ILE A 12 6.56 27.55 4.57
CA ILE A 12 6.11 27.36 3.17
C ILE A 12 5.76 25.89 2.91
N ASP A 13 6.56 24.97 3.45
CA ASP A 13 6.35 23.53 3.38
C ASP A 13 6.08 22.95 4.78
N PRO A 14 5.27 21.88 4.90
CA PRO A 14 5.07 21.20 6.17
C PRO A 14 6.39 20.68 6.75
N LYS A 15 6.73 21.11 7.96
CA LYS A 15 7.86 20.59 8.72
C LYS A 15 7.37 19.67 9.83
N VAL A 16 7.86 18.43 9.85
CA VAL A 16 7.58 17.48 10.94
C VAL A 16 8.82 17.34 11.82
N ILE A 17 8.64 17.48 13.14
CA ILE A 17 9.68 17.27 14.15
C ILE A 17 9.19 16.17 15.10
N ILE A 18 9.99 15.11 15.28
CA ILE A 18 9.69 14.02 16.21
C ILE A 18 10.67 14.09 17.38
N LEU A 19 10.14 14.30 18.58
CA LEU A 19 10.91 14.32 19.83
C LEU A 19 10.64 13.03 20.61
N THR A 20 11.67 12.21 20.80
CA THR A 20 11.59 10.91 21.48
C THR A 20 12.91 10.61 22.20
N ALA A 21 12.88 9.79 23.25
CA ALA A 21 14.09 9.35 23.95
C ALA A 21 14.92 8.34 23.13
N SER A 22 14.27 7.59 22.24
CA SER A 22 14.93 6.60 21.38
C SER A 22 14.11 6.28 20.13
N MET A 23 14.76 5.63 19.16
CA MET A 23 14.09 5.09 17.97
C MET A 23 13.35 3.80 18.35
N THR A 24 12.05 3.92 18.63
CA THR A 24 11.18 2.78 18.87
C THR A 24 10.51 2.31 17.58
N GLU A 25 9.83 1.16 17.62
CA GLU A 25 9.05 0.66 16.49
C GLU A 25 7.93 1.64 16.09
N ASP A 26 7.26 2.27 17.07
CA ASP A 26 6.25 3.31 16.83
C ASP A 26 6.83 4.52 16.10
N VAL A 27 8.01 5.00 16.52
CA VAL A 27 8.69 6.14 15.87
C VAL A 27 9.08 5.76 14.44
N SER A 28 9.62 4.56 14.26
CA SER A 28 10.00 4.04 12.94
C SER A 28 8.78 3.97 12.00
N ASN A 29 7.62 3.56 12.52
CA ASN A 29 6.38 3.48 11.75
C ASN A 29 5.84 4.86 11.35
N ILE A 30 5.95 5.87 12.22
CA ILE A 30 5.59 7.25 11.89
C ILE A 30 6.48 7.79 10.77
N VAL A 31 7.79 7.62 10.88
CA VAL A 31 8.74 8.05 9.85
C VAL A 31 8.42 7.37 8.52
N LYS A 32 8.22 6.05 8.50
CA LYS A 32 7.86 5.32 7.27
C LYS A 32 6.62 5.89 6.60
N LYS A 33 5.56 6.17 7.36
CA LYS A 33 4.31 6.72 6.80
C LYS A 33 4.47 8.12 6.24
N LEU A 34 5.29 8.97 6.88
CA LEU A 34 5.57 10.32 6.40
C LEU A 34 6.52 10.32 5.19
N SER A 35 7.44 9.35 5.11
CA SER A 35 8.38 9.18 4.00
C SER A 35 7.77 8.46 2.79
N GLN A 36 6.64 7.78 2.97
CA GLN A 36 5.90 7.15 1.88
C GLN A 36 5.19 8.24 1.06
N ASN A 37 5.94 8.82 0.12
CA ASN A 37 5.37 9.67 -0.91
C ASN A 37 4.28 8.91 -1.70
N ALA A 38 3.15 9.62 -1.88
CA ALA A 38 2.18 9.56 -2.96
C ALA A 38 2.01 8.21 -3.69
N SER A 39 0.78 7.67 -3.63
CA SER A 39 0.20 6.67 -4.55
C SER A 39 1.24 5.90 -5.36
N GLN A 40 1.88 4.89 -4.73
CA GLN A 40 2.92 4.14 -5.43
C GLN A 40 2.31 3.47 -6.66
N ILE A 41 2.80 3.84 -7.84
CA ILE A 41 2.37 3.30 -9.12
C ILE A 41 2.51 1.77 -9.06
N ILE A 42 1.41 1.08 -9.33
CA ILE A 42 1.38 -0.37 -9.46
C ILE A 42 1.34 -0.67 -10.95
N SER A 43 2.29 -1.45 -11.45
CA SER A 43 2.31 -1.90 -12.83
C SER A 43 2.10 -3.41 -12.92
N GLY A 44 1.25 -3.84 -13.84
CA GLY A 44 0.96 -5.25 -14.08
C GLY A 44 1.22 -5.65 -15.53
N TYR A 45 1.64 -6.89 -15.73
CA TYR A 45 1.85 -7.49 -17.04
C TYR A 45 0.64 -8.31 -17.47
N LYS A 46 0.12 -8.04 -18.67
CA LYS A 46 -0.94 -8.82 -19.31
C LYS A 46 -0.71 -8.83 -20.82
N ASP A 47 -0.78 -10.01 -21.44
CA ASP A 47 -0.62 -10.18 -22.90
C ASP A 47 0.65 -9.48 -23.46
N GLU A 48 1.80 -9.70 -22.79
CA GLU A 48 3.11 -9.06 -23.09
C GLU A 48 3.15 -7.53 -22.99
N LYS A 49 2.09 -6.90 -22.47
CA LYS A 49 2.00 -5.44 -22.24
C LYS A 49 2.08 -5.10 -20.77
N ILE A 50 2.61 -3.92 -20.49
CA ILE A 50 2.65 -3.32 -19.16
C ILE A 50 1.52 -2.32 -19.06
N GLU A 51 0.69 -2.45 -18.04
CA GLU A 51 -0.37 -1.49 -17.72
C GLU A 51 -0.16 -0.93 -16.32
N ILE A 52 -0.46 0.37 -16.16
CA ILE A 52 -0.56 0.99 -14.84
C ILE A 52 -1.93 0.62 -14.26
N LEU A 53 -1.91 0.11 -13.03
CA LEU A 53 -3.08 -0.34 -12.30
C LEU A 53 -3.44 0.68 -11.24
N GLU A 54 -4.66 1.20 -11.33
CA GLU A 54 -5.23 2.02 -10.28
C GLU A 54 -5.58 1.15 -9.07
N GLN A 55 -5.21 1.60 -7.87
CA GLN A 55 -5.51 0.87 -6.64
C GLN A 55 -7.01 0.65 -6.45
N THR A 56 -7.82 1.62 -6.90
CA THR A 56 -9.28 1.55 -6.89
C THR A 56 -9.86 0.52 -7.86
N ASP A 57 -9.07 -0.08 -8.75
CA ASP A 57 -9.50 -1.14 -9.66
C ASP A 57 -9.13 -2.54 -9.16
N LEU A 58 -8.22 -2.63 -8.19
CA LEU A 58 -7.77 -3.90 -7.61
C LEU A 58 -8.85 -4.53 -6.75
N ILE A 59 -9.23 -5.77 -7.08
CA ILE A 59 -10.19 -6.60 -6.33
C ILE A 59 -9.46 -7.43 -5.29
N ARG A 60 -8.38 -8.10 -5.71
CA ARG A 60 -7.50 -8.90 -4.84
C ARG A 60 -6.12 -9.02 -5.45
N ILE A 61 -5.15 -9.39 -4.63
CA ILE A 61 -3.80 -9.74 -5.03
C ILE A 61 -3.45 -11.08 -4.39
N TYR A 62 -2.90 -12.00 -5.16
CA TYR A 62 -2.52 -13.31 -4.62
C TYR A 62 -1.21 -13.82 -5.20
N ALA A 63 -0.53 -14.68 -4.45
CA ALA A 63 0.67 -15.37 -4.89
C ALA A 63 0.32 -16.81 -5.29
N ASN A 64 0.75 -17.23 -6.48
CA ASN A 64 0.60 -18.59 -6.95
C ASN A 64 1.80 -18.99 -7.82
N SER A 65 2.30 -20.22 -7.64
CA SER A 65 3.42 -20.79 -8.41
C SER A 65 4.64 -19.85 -8.56
N GLY A 66 5.03 -19.17 -7.47
CA GLY A 66 6.18 -18.26 -7.46
C GLY A 66 5.96 -16.90 -8.13
N LYS A 67 4.74 -16.60 -8.57
CA LYS A 67 4.35 -15.31 -9.16
C LYS A 67 3.30 -14.63 -8.30
N VAL A 68 3.18 -13.31 -8.45
CA VAL A 68 2.14 -12.50 -7.80
C VAL A 68 1.22 -11.95 -8.87
N PHE A 69 -0.08 -12.03 -8.60
CA PHE A 69 -1.14 -11.66 -9.52
C PHE A 69 -2.03 -10.60 -8.89
N ALA A 70 -2.32 -9.55 -9.65
CA ALA A 70 -3.34 -8.55 -9.33
C ALA A 70 -4.59 -8.82 -10.17
N VAL A 71 -5.74 -8.92 -9.52
CA VAL A 71 -7.04 -9.12 -10.18
C VAL A 71 -7.78 -7.79 -10.21
N THR A 72 -8.23 -7.40 -11.40
CA THR A 72 -9.11 -6.25 -11.62
C THR A 72 -10.33 -6.67 -12.44
N ASN A 73 -11.28 -5.75 -12.66
CA ASN A 73 -12.40 -5.97 -13.59
C ASN A 73 -11.96 -6.21 -15.04
N LYS A 74 -10.75 -5.77 -15.41
CA LYS A 74 -10.19 -5.96 -16.76
C LYS A 74 -9.45 -7.29 -16.91
N GLY A 75 -9.40 -8.10 -15.86
CA GLY A 75 -8.69 -9.38 -15.81
C GLY A 75 -7.50 -9.36 -14.87
N GLU A 76 -6.63 -10.33 -15.06
CA GLU A 76 -5.49 -10.63 -14.19
C GLU A 76 -4.17 -10.14 -14.77
N TYR A 77 -3.31 -9.64 -13.90
CA TYR A 77 -2.01 -9.07 -14.24
C TYR A 77 -0.91 -9.67 -13.37
N ILE A 78 0.21 -10.03 -13.97
CA ILE A 78 1.39 -10.46 -13.22
C ILE A 78 2.12 -9.23 -12.69
N LEU A 79 2.37 -9.19 -11.39
CA LEU A 79 3.19 -8.15 -10.76
C LEU A 79 4.65 -8.59 -10.70
N ARG A 80 5.57 -7.63 -10.85
CA ARG A 80 7.00 -7.83 -10.54
C ARG A 80 7.28 -7.82 -9.03
N LEU A 81 6.38 -7.22 -8.26
CA LEU A 81 6.49 -7.11 -6.81
C LEU A 81 6.12 -8.42 -6.13
N ARG A 82 6.82 -8.75 -5.04
CA ARG A 82 6.42 -9.81 -4.13
C ARG A 82 5.21 -9.38 -3.30
N LEU A 83 4.50 -10.35 -2.73
CA LEU A 83 3.25 -10.10 -2.02
C LEU A 83 3.41 -9.14 -0.83
N TYR A 84 4.50 -9.27 -0.06
CA TYR A 84 4.80 -8.35 1.05
C TYR A 84 5.20 -6.95 0.56
N GLU A 85 5.78 -6.84 -0.64
CA GLU A 85 6.21 -5.55 -1.19
C GLU A 85 4.98 -4.75 -1.58
N ILE A 86 4.04 -5.37 -2.30
CA ILE A 86 2.79 -4.74 -2.69
C ILE A 86 1.89 -4.46 -1.49
N GLU A 87 1.86 -5.32 -0.47
CA GLU A 87 1.18 -5.08 0.80
C GLU A 87 1.59 -3.74 1.42
N ASN A 88 2.89 -3.43 1.44
CA ASN A 88 3.41 -2.16 1.95
C ASN A 88 3.07 -0.93 1.10
N ARG A 89 2.59 -1.12 -0.14
CA ARG A 89 2.18 -0.03 -1.04
C ARG A 89 0.68 0.24 -0.97
N LEU A 90 -0.09 -0.73 -0.53
CA LEU A 90 -1.53 -0.65 -0.51
C LEU A 90 -2.02 0.09 0.74
N PRO A 91 -3.09 0.89 0.61
CA PRO A 91 -3.67 1.57 1.74
C PRO A 91 -4.30 0.54 2.70
N SER A 92 -3.76 0.44 3.91
CA SER A 92 -4.15 -0.56 4.90
C SER A 92 -5.59 -0.44 5.41
N ASN A 93 -6.25 0.69 5.14
CA ASN A 93 -7.68 0.87 5.42
C ASN A 93 -8.59 0.35 4.30
N GLN A 94 -8.05 -0.12 3.17
CA GLN A 94 -8.80 -0.70 2.06
C GLN A 94 -8.39 -2.14 1.76
N PHE A 95 -7.13 -2.49 2.00
CA PHE A 95 -6.60 -3.82 1.71
C PHE A 95 -6.21 -4.54 3.00
N ILE A 96 -6.62 -5.80 3.11
CA ILE A 96 -6.26 -6.68 4.22
C ILE A 96 -5.68 -7.98 3.70
N ARG A 97 -4.60 -8.45 4.32
CA ARG A 97 -4.03 -9.75 4.06
C ARG A 97 -4.80 -10.82 4.84
N ILE A 98 -5.41 -11.77 4.13
CA ILE A 98 -6.25 -12.82 4.73
C ILE A 98 -5.54 -14.17 4.79
N SER A 99 -4.42 -14.31 4.08
CA SER A 99 -3.59 -15.51 4.12
C SER A 99 -2.13 -15.19 3.77
N ASN A 100 -1.25 -16.19 3.88
CA ASN A 100 0.13 -16.06 3.44
C ASN A 100 0.26 -15.74 1.94
N SER A 101 -0.77 -16.05 1.15
CA SER A 101 -0.77 -15.90 -0.30
C SER A 101 -1.82 -14.94 -0.84
N GLU A 102 -2.60 -14.23 -0.01
CA GLU A 102 -3.72 -13.42 -0.51
C GLU A 102 -4.01 -12.15 0.29
N ILE A 103 -4.23 -11.05 -0.45
CA ILE A 103 -4.62 -9.73 0.02
C ILE A 103 -5.91 -9.35 -0.73
N ILE A 104 -6.94 -8.93 0.00
CA ILE A 104 -8.24 -8.57 -0.58
C ILE A 104 -8.55 -7.09 -0.42
N ASN A 105 -9.31 -6.53 -1.36
CA ASN A 105 -9.88 -5.19 -1.22
C ASN A 105 -11.23 -5.28 -0.49
N LEU A 106 -11.29 -4.73 0.73
CA LEU A 106 -12.48 -4.74 1.58
C LEU A 106 -13.73 -4.12 0.94
N LYS A 107 -13.55 -3.21 -0.03
CA LYS A 107 -14.67 -2.54 -0.73
C LYS A 107 -15.17 -3.30 -1.95
N LYS A 108 -14.42 -4.29 -2.44
CA LYS A 108 -14.75 -5.01 -3.69
C LYS A 108 -14.91 -6.51 -3.51
N SER A 109 -14.28 -7.09 -2.50
CA SER A 109 -14.35 -8.52 -2.26
C SER A 109 -15.69 -8.89 -1.62
N ILE A 110 -16.50 -9.65 -2.34
CA ILE A 110 -17.55 -10.47 -1.76
C ILE A 110 -16.84 -11.69 -1.18
N ILE A 111 -16.89 -11.88 0.13
CA ILE A 111 -16.43 -13.12 0.77
C ILE A 111 -17.36 -14.23 0.27
N LEU A 112 -16.87 -15.06 -0.65
CA LEU A 112 -17.56 -16.29 -1.05
C LEU A 112 -17.17 -17.35 -0.01
N THR A 113 -18.07 -17.57 0.95
CA THR A 113 -18.06 -18.69 1.89
C THR A 113 -18.59 -19.95 1.22
#